data_AF-A0A841K4D7-F1
#
_entry.id   AF-A0A841K4D7-F1
#
_cell.length_a   1.000
_cell.length_b   1.000
_cell.length_c   1.000
_cell.angle_alpha   90.00
_cell.angle_beta   90.00
_cell.angle_gamma   90.00
#
_symmetry.space_group_name_H-M   'P 1'
#
loop_
_entity.id
_entity.type
_entity.pdbx_description
1 polymer ?
#
loop_
_entity_poly.entity_id
_entity_poly.type
_entity_poly.pdbx_seq_one_letter_code
_entity_poly.pdbx_strand_id
1 'polypeptide(L)'
;MKPRVVFDTTTVISALLFRSGKLSWLRDHWRENACVPLLSRDTAAELTRVLAYPKFHLLPELTRVLAYPKFHLLPELTRVLAYPKFHLLPEDRHELLAEYLPCCKIVDVRKTCPVLCRDAKDQPFLDLAQSGKADILASGDRDLLVLAGRTPFSILMAEEYRVGFGDRG
;
A
#
# COMPACT_ATOMS: atom_id res chain seq x y z
N MET A 1 -17.01 0.71 14.92
CA MET A 1 -15.64 1.26 14.76
C MET A 1 -15.15 0.88 13.37
N LYS A 2 -14.42 1.75 12.66
CA LYS A 2 -13.97 1.49 11.28
C LYS A 2 -12.73 0.58 11.30
N PRO A 3 -12.66 -0.46 10.46
CA PRO A 3 -11.52 -1.37 10.43
C PRO A 3 -10.25 -0.65 9.99
N ARG A 4 -9.14 -0.95 10.67
CA ARG A 4 -7.79 -0.51 10.34
C ARG A 4 -7.17 -1.57 9.45
N VAL A 5 -6.80 -1.21 8.23
CA VAL A 5 -6.44 -2.21 7.22
C VAL A 5 -5.07 -1.90 6.63
N VAL A 6 -4.20 -2.90 6.60
CA VAL A 6 -3.00 -2.87 5.75
C VAL A 6 -3.36 -3.54 4.44
N PHE A 7 -3.00 -2.89 3.34
CA PHE A 7 -3.12 -3.47 2.00
C PHE A 7 -1.70 -3.72 1.49
N ASP A 8 -1.46 -4.89 0.89
CA ASP A 8 -0.21 -5.08 0.15
C ASP A 8 -0.17 -4.16 -1.09
N THR A 9 1.02 -4.04 -1.67
CA THR A 9 1.23 -3.18 -2.86
C THR A 9 0.30 -3.59 -4.01
N THR A 10 0.20 -4.90 -4.28
CA THR A 10 -0.54 -5.41 -5.44
C THR A 10 -2.04 -5.15 -5.35
N THR A 11 -2.58 -5.15 -4.14
CA THR A 11 -3.97 -4.88 -3.81
C THR A 11 -4.30 -3.42 -4.07
N VAL A 12 -3.46 -2.50 -3.58
CA VAL A 12 -3.62 -1.06 -3.82
C VAL A 12 -3.55 -0.76 -5.31
N ILE A 13 -2.54 -1.29 -6.03
CA ILE A 13 -2.40 -1.08 -7.48
C ILE A 13 -3.61 -1.63 -8.24
N SER A 14 -4.03 -2.85 -7.91
CA SER A 14 -5.16 -3.48 -8.62
C SER A 14 -6.45 -2.68 -8.45
N ALA A 15 -6.69 -2.16 -7.25
CA ALA A 15 -7.83 -1.29 -6.98
C ALA A 15 -7.73 0.05 -7.74
N LEU A 16 -6.54 0.68 -7.76
CA LEU A 16 -6.33 1.97 -8.41
C LEU A 16 -6.41 1.88 -9.96
N LEU A 17 -5.77 0.87 -10.55
CA LEU A 17 -5.67 0.72 -12.01
C LEU A 17 -6.96 0.23 -12.66
N PHE A 18 -7.62 -0.78 -12.08
CA PHE A 18 -8.74 -1.45 -12.73
C PHE A 18 -10.07 -0.89 -12.22
N ARG A 19 -10.62 0.10 -12.93
CA ARG A 19 -11.92 0.72 -12.60
C ARG A 19 -13.11 -0.26 -12.59
N SER A 20 -12.98 -1.43 -13.21
CA SER A 20 -14.01 -2.47 -13.27
C SER A 20 -13.52 -3.87 -12.83
N GLY A 21 -12.56 -3.93 -11.90
CA GLY A 21 -11.99 -5.19 -11.39
C GLY A 21 -12.60 -5.69 -10.08
N LYS A 22 -12.23 -6.90 -9.65
CA LYS A 22 -12.68 -7.51 -8.37
C LYS A 22 -12.35 -6.66 -7.13
N LEU A 23 -11.36 -5.78 -7.23
CA LEU A 23 -10.88 -4.92 -6.16
C LEU A 23 -11.22 -3.43 -6.36
N SER A 24 -11.93 -3.06 -7.44
CA SER A 24 -12.25 -1.65 -7.72
C SER A 24 -13.08 -0.99 -6.61
N TRP A 25 -13.94 -1.78 -5.95
CA TRP A 25 -14.76 -1.36 -4.81
C TRP A 25 -13.94 -0.83 -3.62
N LEU A 26 -12.66 -1.23 -3.49
CA LEU A 26 -11.80 -0.75 -2.41
C LEU A 26 -11.60 0.76 -2.48
N ARG A 27 -11.63 1.36 -3.68
CA ARG A 27 -11.55 2.81 -3.88
C ARG A 27 -12.65 3.52 -3.13
N ASP A 28 -13.89 3.11 -3.36
CA ASP A 28 -15.04 3.72 -2.68
C ASP A 28 -14.98 3.40 -1.18
N HIS A 29 -14.55 2.20 -0.80
CA HIS A 29 -14.45 1.79 0.60
C HIS A 29 -13.50 2.66 1.45
N TRP A 30 -12.33 3.06 0.94
CA TRP A 30 -11.47 3.99 1.68
C TRP A 30 -11.85 5.47 1.46
N ARG A 31 -12.43 5.84 0.31
CA ARG A 31 -12.88 7.23 0.03
C ARG A 31 -14.08 7.63 0.88
N GLU A 32 -15.03 6.73 1.05
CA GLU A 32 -16.21 6.90 1.91
C GLU A 32 -15.87 6.70 3.40
N ASN A 33 -14.58 6.54 3.71
CA ASN A 33 -14.09 6.35 5.07
C ASN A 33 -14.76 5.13 5.72
N ALA A 34 -15.05 4.07 4.96
CA ALA A 34 -15.58 2.81 5.49
C ALA A 34 -14.45 1.89 6.04
N CYS A 35 -13.19 2.23 5.77
CA CYS A 35 -12.01 1.69 6.45
C CYS A 35 -10.94 2.78 6.69
N VAL A 36 -9.92 2.42 7.46
CA VAL A 36 -8.73 3.25 7.70
C VAL A 36 -7.50 2.50 7.15
N PRO A 37 -7.12 2.74 5.88
CA PRO A 37 -5.87 2.23 5.32
C PRO A 37 -4.68 2.69 6.18
N LEU A 38 -3.74 1.79 6.45
CA LEU A 38 -2.51 2.09 7.16
C LEU A 38 -1.34 2.10 6.20
N LEU A 39 -0.47 3.09 6.36
CA LEU A 39 0.74 3.23 5.56
C LEU A 39 1.92 3.54 6.47
N SER A 40 3.06 2.87 6.27
CA SER A 40 4.27 3.20 7.03
C SER A 40 4.76 4.61 6.67
N ARG A 41 5.38 5.33 7.62
CA ARG A 41 6.01 6.63 7.35
C ARG A 41 6.98 6.59 6.17
N ASP A 42 7.79 5.54 6.06
CA ASP A 42 8.81 5.42 5.01
C ASP A 42 8.13 5.36 3.62
N THR A 43 7.20 4.42 3.44
CA THR A 43 6.39 4.34 2.22
C THR A 43 5.66 5.66 1.91
N ALA A 44 5.06 6.30 2.90
CA ALA A 44 4.37 7.58 2.71
C ALA A 44 5.31 8.70 2.26
N ALA A 45 6.51 8.79 2.86
CA ALA A 45 7.50 9.79 2.51
C ALA A 45 7.99 9.59 1.07
N GLU A 46 8.17 8.35 0.64
CA GLU A 46 8.59 8.05 -0.72
C GLU A 46 7.50 8.34 -1.75
N LEU A 47 6.24 7.95 -1.49
CA LEU A 47 5.10 8.29 -2.35
C LEU A 47 4.89 9.80 -2.43
N THR A 48 5.03 10.51 -1.30
CA THR A 48 4.97 11.98 -1.27
C THR A 48 6.10 12.59 -2.09
N ARG A 49 7.33 12.05 -2.06
CA ARG A 49 8.43 12.54 -2.90
C ARG A 49 8.17 12.30 -4.38
N VAL A 50 7.55 11.18 -4.75
CA VAL A 50 7.17 10.86 -6.14
C VAL A 50 6.12 11.83 -6.65
N LEU A 51 5.13 12.16 -5.82
CA LEU A 51 4.10 13.15 -6.10
C LEU A 51 4.65 14.58 -6.13
N ALA A 52 5.55 14.89 -5.19
CA ALA A 52 6.18 16.19 -5.08
C ALA A 52 7.30 16.39 -6.10
N TYR A 53 7.70 15.35 -6.85
CA TYR A 53 8.74 15.43 -7.87
C TYR A 53 8.22 16.20 -9.08
N PRO A 54 8.56 17.47 -9.23
CA PRO A 54 8.10 18.27 -10.35
C PRO A 54 9.24 18.28 -11.34
N LYS A 55 9.32 17.33 -12.28
CA LYS A 55 10.02 17.50 -13.58
C LYS A 55 10.15 16.20 -14.37
N PHE A 56 9.55 16.18 -15.57
CA PHE A 56 10.44 16.11 -16.72
C PHE A 56 11.21 17.43 -16.80
N HIS A 57 12.49 17.33 -17.18
CA HIS A 57 13.59 18.32 -17.14
C HIS A 57 14.47 18.24 -15.88
N LEU A 58 15.30 17.20 -15.87
CA LEU A 58 16.55 17.14 -15.12
C LEU A 58 17.34 18.45 -15.33
N LEU A 59 17.47 19.26 -14.27
CA LEU A 59 18.54 20.26 -14.17
C LEU A 59 19.72 19.59 -13.46
N PRO A 60 20.98 19.82 -13.90
CA PRO A 60 22.19 19.17 -13.37
C PRO A 60 22.39 19.28 -11.84
N GLU A 61 21.70 20.19 -11.16
CA GLU A 61 21.86 20.41 -9.72
C GLU A 61 21.16 19.36 -8.82
N LEU A 62 20.25 18.53 -9.35
CA LEU A 62 19.62 17.45 -8.57
C LEU A 62 20.49 16.20 -8.41
N THR A 63 21.64 16.13 -9.09
CA THR A 63 22.60 15.03 -8.98
C THR A 63 23.09 14.83 -7.54
N ARG A 64 22.99 15.87 -6.70
CA ARG A 64 23.45 15.85 -5.31
C ARG A 64 22.41 15.34 -4.31
N VAL A 65 21.12 15.33 -4.66
CA VAL A 65 20.04 14.73 -3.84
C VAL A 65 19.92 13.23 -4.10
N LEU A 66 20.28 12.77 -5.30
CA LEU A 66 20.38 11.35 -5.65
C LEU A 66 21.64 10.68 -5.08
N ALA A 67 22.57 11.45 -4.52
CA ALA A 67 23.80 10.97 -3.89
C ALA A 67 23.66 10.68 -2.38
N TYR A 68 22.46 10.37 -1.89
CA TYR A 68 22.27 9.79 -0.56
C TYR A 68 22.43 8.26 -0.65
N PRO A 69 23.52 7.68 -0.13
CA PRO A 69 23.81 6.27 -0.26
C PRO A 69 23.03 5.49 0.82
N LYS A 70 21.70 5.39 0.68
CA LYS A 70 20.90 4.44 1.48
C LYS A 70 19.47 4.18 0.96
N PHE A 71 19.22 4.31 -0.34
CA PHE A 71 17.94 3.89 -0.94
C PHE A 71 18.17 2.73 -1.91
N HIS A 72 18.38 1.53 -1.37
CA HIS A 72 17.87 0.35 -2.05
C HIS A 72 16.38 0.30 -1.74
N LEU A 73 15.56 -0.01 -2.75
CA LEU A 73 14.09 -0.05 -2.73
C LEU A 73 13.46 1.28 -3.12
N LEU A 74 13.29 1.46 -4.44
CA LEU A 74 12.08 2.14 -4.91
C LEU A 74 10.88 1.42 -4.25
N PRO A 75 9.94 2.11 -3.60
CA PRO A 75 8.71 1.46 -3.16
C PRO A 75 8.03 0.88 -4.38
N GLU A 76 7.65 -0.38 -4.28
CA GLU A 76 7.09 -1.14 -5.40
C GLU A 76 5.90 -0.42 -6.03
N LEU A 77 5.12 0.35 -5.28
CA LEU A 77 3.97 1.09 -5.80
C LEU A 77 4.35 2.05 -6.94
N THR A 78 5.34 2.90 -6.75
CA THR A 78 5.83 3.84 -7.78
C THR A 78 6.47 3.10 -8.94
N ARG A 79 7.31 2.09 -8.65
CA ARG A 79 8.05 1.33 -9.66
C ARG A 79 7.10 0.54 -10.55
N VAL A 80 6.12 -0.12 -9.95
CA VAL A 80 5.13 -0.95 -10.65
C VAL A 80 4.23 -0.04 -11.47
N LEU A 81 3.71 1.07 -10.94
CA LEU A 81 2.94 2.03 -11.73
C LEU A 81 3.74 2.63 -12.89
N ALA A 82 5.07 2.69 -12.79
CA ALA A 82 5.95 3.12 -13.87
C ALA A 82 6.23 2.05 -14.95
N TYR A 83 5.75 0.81 -14.79
CA TYR A 83 6.02 -0.23 -15.77
C TYR A 83 5.32 0.07 -17.11
N PRO A 84 6.04 -0.02 -18.25
CA PRO A 84 5.49 0.27 -19.57
C PRO A 84 4.21 -0.52 -19.91
N LYS A 85 4.08 -1.74 -19.37
CA LYS A 85 2.90 -2.61 -19.58
C LYS A 85 1.59 -2.03 -19.04
N PHE A 86 1.63 -1.03 -18.14
CA PHE A 86 0.43 -0.37 -17.66
C PHE A 86 0.05 0.85 -18.49
N HIS A 87 0.90 1.29 -19.41
CA HIS A 87 0.64 2.40 -20.33
C HIS A 87 0.18 3.69 -19.63
N LEU A 88 0.63 3.93 -18.40
CA LEU A 88 0.26 5.11 -17.62
C LEU A 88 1.20 6.27 -17.95
N LEU A 89 0.61 7.43 -18.16
CA LEU A 89 1.38 8.67 -18.19
C LEU A 89 1.77 9.07 -16.74
N PRO A 90 2.85 9.84 -16.56
CA PRO A 90 3.28 10.33 -15.27
C PRO A 90 2.14 10.94 -14.43
N GLU A 91 1.33 11.78 -15.05
CA GLU A 91 0.15 12.43 -14.52
C GLU A 91 -0.89 11.44 -13.99
N ASP A 92 -1.19 10.37 -14.73
CA ASP A 92 -2.15 9.34 -14.30
C ASP A 92 -1.68 8.65 -13.02
N ARG A 93 -0.37 8.39 -12.90
CA ARG A 93 0.21 7.79 -11.68
C ARG A 93 0.06 8.73 -10.49
N HIS A 94 0.24 10.03 -10.70
CA HIS A 94 0.09 11.03 -9.66
C HIS A 94 -1.35 11.17 -9.20
N GLU A 95 -2.32 11.17 -10.13
CA GLU A 95 -3.75 11.20 -9.79
C GLU A 95 -4.16 9.99 -8.94
N LEU A 96 -3.71 8.78 -9.31
CA LEU A 96 -4.02 7.57 -8.55
C LEU A 96 -3.45 7.61 -7.13
N LEU A 97 -2.22 8.09 -6.96
CA LEU A 97 -1.60 8.23 -5.64
C LEU A 97 -2.23 9.36 -4.81
N ALA A 98 -2.60 10.46 -5.45
CA ALA A 98 -3.29 11.58 -4.83
C ALA A 98 -4.70 11.20 -4.34
N GLU A 99 -5.32 10.18 -4.91
CA GLU A 99 -6.58 9.63 -4.42
C GLU A 99 -6.39 8.75 -3.17
N TYR A 100 -5.31 7.96 -3.12
CA TYR A 100 -5.11 6.98 -2.06
C TYR A 100 -4.49 7.58 -0.78
N LEU A 101 -3.47 8.43 -0.92
CA LEU A 101 -2.73 8.96 0.23
C LEU A 101 -3.59 9.73 1.24
N PRO A 102 -4.54 10.59 0.84
CA PRO A 102 -5.39 11.31 1.80
C PRO A 102 -6.26 10.40 2.66
N CYS A 103 -6.57 9.20 2.18
CA CYS A 103 -7.34 8.20 2.92
C CYS A 103 -6.49 7.44 3.95
N CYS A 104 -5.15 7.49 3.85
CA CYS A 104 -4.25 6.69 4.66
C CYS A 104 -3.94 7.33 6.02
N LYS A 105 -3.91 6.51 7.07
CA LYS A 105 -3.28 6.86 8.34
C LYS A 105 -1.81 6.44 8.33
N ILE A 106 -0.93 7.42 8.52
CA ILE A 106 0.52 7.19 8.60
C ILE A 106 0.91 6.59 9.95
N VAL A 107 1.74 5.55 9.93
CA VAL A 107 2.19 4.80 11.10
C VAL A 107 3.72 4.75 11.12
N ASP A 108 4.32 5.04 12.28
CA ASP A 108 5.72 4.73 12.54
C ASP A 108 5.84 3.24 12.90
N VAL A 109 6.56 2.45 12.10
CA VAL A 109 6.79 1.03 12.39
C VAL A 109 7.85 0.93 13.49
N ARG A 110 7.42 0.60 14.71
CA ARG A 110 8.29 0.50 15.90
C ARG A 110 8.31 -0.89 16.52
N LYS A 111 7.34 -1.74 16.16
CA LYS A 111 7.21 -3.12 16.61
C LYS A 111 7.26 -4.03 15.40
N THR A 112 8.11 -5.05 15.45
CA THR A 112 8.12 -6.13 14.48
C THR A 112 7.03 -7.15 14.82
N CYS A 113 6.46 -7.76 13.79
CA CYS A 113 5.58 -8.90 13.96
C CYS A 113 6.44 -10.11 14.36
N PRO A 114 6.06 -10.86 15.43
CA PRO A 114 6.79 -12.07 15.80
C PRO A 114 6.61 -13.21 14.80
N VAL A 115 5.57 -13.14 13.95
CA VAL A 115 5.37 -14.08 12.85
C VAL A 115 6.27 -13.67 11.70
N LEU A 116 7.11 -14.61 11.27
CA LEU A 116 8.01 -14.44 10.14
C LEU A 116 7.32 -14.86 8.85
N CYS A 117 7.35 -13.99 7.85
CA CYS A 117 7.01 -14.34 6.48
C CYS A 117 8.17 -15.11 5.83
N ARG A 118 7.85 -16.02 4.91
CA ARG A 118 8.85 -16.71 4.10
C ARG A 118 9.54 -15.74 3.14
N ASP A 119 8.80 -14.83 2.53
CA ASP A 119 9.37 -13.74 1.76
C ASP A 119 9.69 -12.56 2.69
N ALA A 120 10.99 -12.26 2.80
CA ALA A 120 11.47 -11.14 3.60
C ALA A 120 10.93 -9.78 3.11
N LYS A 121 10.51 -9.66 1.85
CA LYS A 121 9.91 -8.44 1.29
C LYS A 121 8.51 -8.17 1.80
N ASP A 122 7.81 -9.20 2.28
CA ASP A 122 6.45 -9.09 2.80
C ASP A 122 6.41 -8.85 4.32
N GLN A 123 7.52 -9.10 5.01
CA GLN A 123 7.65 -8.83 6.44
C GLN A 123 7.24 -7.40 6.86
N PRO A 124 7.58 -6.33 6.11
CA PRO A 124 7.14 -4.98 6.43
C PRO A 124 5.62 -4.80 6.51
N PHE A 125 4.81 -5.56 5.76
CA PHE A 125 3.34 -5.49 5.88
C PHE A 125 2.85 -6.06 7.21
N LEU A 126 3.45 -7.15 7.68
CA LEU A 126 3.17 -7.72 8.99
C LEU A 126 3.60 -6.78 10.12
N ASP A 127 4.79 -6.17 9.99
CA ASP A 127 5.32 -5.22 10.98
C ASP A 127 4.46 -3.94 11.04
N LEU A 128 3.99 -3.46 9.88
CA LEU A 128 3.04 -2.35 9.79
C LEU A 128 1.69 -2.70 10.43
N ALA A 129 1.16 -3.89 10.18
CA ALA A 129 -0.08 -4.36 10.78
C ALA A 129 0.04 -4.45 12.31
N GLN A 130 1.15 -4.99 12.81
CA GLN A 130 1.46 -5.08 14.24
C GLN A 130 1.62 -3.69 14.89
N SER A 131 2.47 -2.83 14.33
CA SER A 131 2.73 -1.48 14.85
C SER A 131 1.49 -0.59 14.78
N GLY A 132 0.73 -0.73 13.70
CA GLY A 132 -0.45 0.04 13.39
C GLY A 132 -1.72 -0.44 14.11
N LYS A 133 -1.67 -1.57 14.83
CA LYS A 133 -2.86 -2.23 15.39
C LYS A 133 -3.92 -2.41 14.31
N ALA A 134 -3.54 -3.01 13.18
CA ALA A 134 -4.49 -3.35 12.13
C ALA A 134 -5.49 -4.37 12.67
N ASP A 135 -6.71 -4.30 12.17
CA ASP A 135 -7.68 -5.37 12.32
C ASP A 135 -7.45 -6.43 11.24
N ILE A 136 -7.02 -5.97 10.05
CA ILE A 136 -6.93 -6.79 8.83
C ILE A 136 -5.66 -6.43 8.04
N LEU A 137 -5.00 -7.45 7.49
CA LEU A 137 -4.05 -7.37 6.38
C LEU A 137 -4.73 -8.02 5.15
N ALA A 138 -5.09 -7.21 4.16
CA ALA A 138 -5.71 -7.66 2.92
C ALA A 138 -4.64 -7.83 1.83
N SER A 139 -4.53 -9.04 1.29
CA SER A 139 -3.45 -9.41 0.39
C SER A 139 -3.88 -10.45 -0.65
N GLY A 140 -3.25 -10.42 -1.83
CA GLY A 140 -3.32 -11.51 -2.80
C GLY A 140 -2.12 -12.47 -2.74
N ASP A 141 -1.13 -12.18 -1.89
CA ASP A 141 0.13 -12.91 -1.81
C ASP A 141 -0.01 -14.17 -0.96
N ARG A 142 0.34 -15.31 -1.55
CA ARG A 142 0.23 -16.63 -0.89
C ARG A 142 1.10 -16.73 0.36
N ASP A 143 2.26 -16.10 0.38
CA ASP A 143 3.21 -16.17 1.50
C ASP A 143 2.71 -15.39 2.72
N LEU A 144 1.90 -14.35 2.50
CA LEU A 144 1.14 -13.70 3.57
C LEU A 144 -0.09 -14.51 3.97
N LEU A 145 -0.86 -15.02 3.00
CA LEU A 145 -2.13 -15.70 3.26
C LEU A 145 -1.97 -16.99 4.06
N VAL A 146 -0.88 -17.75 3.86
CA VAL A 146 -0.59 -18.96 4.67
C VAL A 146 -0.33 -18.65 6.14
N LEU A 147 -0.17 -17.37 6.52
CA LEU A 147 0.00 -16.93 7.90
C LEU A 147 -1.33 -16.62 8.61
N ALA A 148 -2.47 -16.73 7.93
CA ALA A 148 -3.78 -16.51 8.53
C ALA A 148 -3.97 -17.34 9.80
N GLY A 149 -4.52 -16.72 10.85
CA GLY A 149 -4.71 -17.35 12.16
C GLY A 149 -3.45 -17.45 13.03
N ARG A 150 -2.29 -16.99 12.55
CA ARG A 150 -1.03 -16.97 13.32
C ARG A 150 -0.70 -15.59 13.91
N THR A 151 -1.43 -14.57 13.49
CA THR A 151 -1.25 -13.16 13.87
C THR A 151 -2.41 -12.67 14.75
N PRO A 152 -2.22 -11.59 15.53
CA PRO A 152 -3.31 -10.98 16.31
C PRO A 152 -4.33 -10.21 15.45
N PHE A 153 -4.02 -9.97 14.17
CA PHE A 153 -4.91 -9.41 13.16
C PHE A 153 -5.26 -10.46 12.12
N SER A 154 -6.38 -10.27 11.41
CA SER A 154 -6.79 -11.20 10.35
C SER A 154 -5.96 -10.98 9.09
N ILE A 155 -5.58 -12.06 8.40
CA ILE A 155 -5.01 -11.97 7.05
C ILE A 155 -6.04 -12.56 6.10
N LEU A 156 -6.53 -11.77 5.15
CA LEU A 156 -7.63 -12.12 4.27
C LEU A 156 -7.22 -11.92 2.80
N MET A 157 -7.80 -12.71 1.91
CA MET A 157 -7.78 -12.38 0.49
C MET A 157 -8.44 -11.02 0.30
N ALA A 158 -7.85 -10.16 -0.53
CA ALA A 158 -8.37 -8.81 -0.77
C ALA A 158 -9.83 -8.83 -1.28
N GLU A 159 -10.23 -9.85 -2.04
CA GLU A 159 -11.61 -10.03 -2.49
C GLU A 159 -12.55 -10.48 -1.36
N GLU A 160 -12.08 -11.30 -0.43
CA GLU A 160 -12.87 -11.84 0.69
C GLU A 160 -13.09 -10.82 1.79
N TYR A 161 -12.20 -9.83 1.91
CA TYR A 161 -12.38 -8.69 2.79
C TYR A 161 -13.73 -7.97 2.55
N ARG A 162 -14.24 -7.97 1.31
CA ARG A 162 -15.56 -7.42 0.96
C ARG A 162 -16.70 -8.12 1.72
N VAL A 163 -16.62 -9.44 1.82
CA VAL A 163 -17.70 -10.31 2.33
C VAL A 163 -17.89 -10.13 3.83
N GLY A 164 -16.83 -9.77 4.57
CA GLY A 164 -16.89 -9.50 6.01
C GLY A 164 -17.69 -8.25 6.41
N PHE A 165 -18.06 -7.39 5.46
CA PHE A 165 -18.81 -6.15 5.70
C PHE A 165 -20.18 -6.09 5.01
N GLY A 166 -20.47 -7.01 4.08
CA GLY A 166 -21.64 -6.96 3.19
C GLY A 166 -22.94 -7.57 3.73
N ASP A 167 -22.92 -8.44 4.73
CA ASP A 167 -24.12 -9.18 5.20
C ASP A 167 -24.49 -8.86 6.67
N ARG A 168 -24.42 -7.60 7.06
CA ARG A 168 -25.12 -7.11 8.27
C ARG A 168 -26.21 -6.10 7.93
N GLY A 169 -27.01 -6.44 6.92
CA GLY A 169 -28.35 -5.90 6.69
C GLY A 169 -29.40 -6.72 7.42
#